data_AF-A0A267T7Y9-F1
#
_entry.id   AF-A0A267T7Y9-F1
#
_cell.length_a   1.000
_cell.length_b   1.000
_cell.length_c   1.000
_cell.angle_alpha   90.00
_cell.angle_beta   90.00
_cell.angle_gamma   90.00
#
_symmetry.space_group_name_H-M   'P 1'
#
loop_
_entity.id
_entity.type
_entity.pdbx_description
1 polymer ?
#
loop_
_entity_poly.entity_id
_entity_poly.type
_entity_poly.pdbx_seq_one_letter_code
_entity_poly.pdbx_strand_id
1 'polypeptide(L)'
;MKIKRLLMFTLFTLIFFACSKQDIVNDTVCGVTNPVSNLPWLNKFTEKMQKGDYGDCSRCVMYLEKYNSRDILVVENFPDNCVLCEVRECDGTYVKFKDFEENQNFINNLRKDKIIWK
;
A
#
# COMPACT_ATOMS: atom_id res chain seq x y z
N MET A 1 40.55 -26.40 16.11
CA MET A 1 39.91 -26.30 14.77
C MET A 1 38.39 -26.57 14.72
N LYS A 2 37.77 -27.22 15.72
CA LYS A 2 36.34 -27.62 15.64
C LYS A 2 35.34 -26.48 15.96
N ILE A 3 35.69 -25.54 16.84
CA ILE A 3 34.81 -24.43 17.27
C ILE A 3 34.66 -23.33 16.19
N LYS A 4 35.73 -23.01 15.45
CA LYS A 4 35.68 -22.01 14.35
C LYS A 4 34.78 -22.48 13.19
N ARG A 5 34.70 -23.79 12.95
CA ARG A 5 33.83 -24.38 11.92
C ARG A 5 32.37 -24.38 12.33
N LEU A 6 32.08 -24.58 13.63
CA LEU A 6 30.73 -24.53 14.17
C LEU A 6 30.13 -23.12 14.11
N LEU A 7 30.92 -22.11 14.47
CA LEU A 7 30.53 -20.69 14.42
C LEU A 7 30.17 -20.21 13.00
N MET A 8 30.86 -20.73 11.99
CA MET A 8 30.62 -20.38 10.59
C MET A 8 29.31 -20.96 10.03
N PHE A 9 28.89 -22.14 10.52
CA PHE A 9 27.60 -22.73 10.13
C PHE A 9 26.40 -22.03 10.78
N THR A 10 26.52 -21.57 12.03
CA THR A 10 25.47 -20.80 12.71
C THR A 10 25.23 -19.41 12.09
N LEU A 11 26.25 -18.81 11.46
CA LEU A 11 26.10 -17.50 10.82
C LEU A 11 25.31 -17.57 9.51
N PHE A 12 25.39 -18.68 8.78
CA PHE A 12 24.69 -18.88 7.50
C PHE A 12 23.19 -19.16 7.67
N THR A 13 22.77 -19.73 8.81
CA THR A 13 21.34 -20.04 9.06
C THR A 13 20.51 -18.82 9.47
N LEU A 14 21.14 -17.73 9.93
CA LEU A 14 20.43 -16.52 10.37
C LEU A 14 19.95 -15.63 9.22
N ILE A 15 20.45 -15.85 8.00
CA ILE A 15 20.13 -15.02 6.82
C ILE A 15 18.74 -15.36 6.25
N PHE A 16 18.23 -16.57 6.49
CA PHE A 16 16.95 -17.04 5.94
C PHE A 16 15.71 -16.51 6.70
N PHE A 17 15.87 -15.93 7.89
CA PHE A 17 14.75 -15.38 8.67
C PHE A 17 14.55 -13.88 8.48
N ALA A 18 15.34 -13.22 7.63
CA ALA A 18 15.14 -11.82 7.26
C ALA A 18 14.04 -11.66 6.20
N CYS A 19 12.88 -12.30 6.41
CA CYS A 19 11.69 -12.02 5.63
C CYS A 19 11.02 -10.81 6.29
N SER A 20 11.09 -9.64 5.66
CA SER A 20 10.37 -8.45 6.09
C SER A 20 8.89 -8.78 6.13
N LYS A 21 8.30 -8.91 7.32
CA LYS A 21 6.85 -8.98 7.46
C LYS A 21 6.27 -7.74 6.81
N GLN A 22 5.52 -7.89 5.72
CA GLN A 22 4.55 -6.88 5.33
C GLN A 22 3.58 -6.75 6.50
N ASP A 23 3.41 -5.54 7.02
CA ASP A 23 2.43 -5.23 8.05
C ASP A 23 1.05 -5.64 7.52
N ILE A 24 0.58 -6.83 7.88
CA ILE A 24 -0.73 -7.31 7.47
C ILE A 24 -1.73 -6.41 8.18
N VAL A 25 -2.45 -5.59 7.40
CA VAL A 25 -3.60 -4.85 7.90
C VAL A 25 -4.68 -5.89 8.21
N ASN A 26 -4.76 -6.28 9.49
CA ASN A 26 -5.77 -7.22 10.00
C ASN A 26 -7.17 -6.61 10.06
N ASP A 27 -7.31 -5.34 9.72
CA ASP A 27 -8.60 -4.69 9.68
C ASP A 27 -9.37 -5.06 8.41
N THR A 28 -10.68 -5.20 8.56
CA THR A 28 -11.60 -5.29 7.42
C THR A 28 -11.65 -3.93 6.71
N VAL A 29 -11.32 -3.94 5.42
CA VAL A 29 -11.37 -2.78 4.52
C VAL A 29 -12.16 -3.21 3.30
N CYS A 30 -13.12 -2.41 2.84
CA CYS A 30 -13.95 -2.79 1.70
C CYS A 30 -14.68 -4.14 1.89
N GLY A 31 -15.01 -4.48 3.14
CA GLY A 31 -15.66 -5.75 3.49
C GLY A 31 -14.75 -6.99 3.44
N VAL A 32 -13.44 -6.83 3.21
CA VAL A 32 -12.47 -7.93 3.20
C VAL A 32 -11.34 -7.70 4.18
N THR A 33 -10.84 -8.77 4.79
CA THR A 33 -9.57 -8.75 5.54
C THR A 33 -8.40 -8.77 4.57
N ASN A 34 -7.24 -8.21 4.93
CA ASN A 34 -6.07 -8.19 4.05
C ASN A 34 -6.41 -7.75 2.60
N PRO A 35 -6.84 -6.49 2.43
CA PRO A 35 -7.35 -6.00 1.14
C PRO A 35 -6.36 -6.15 0.00
N VAL A 36 -5.05 -6.04 0.27
CA VAL A 36 -4.00 -6.18 -0.77
C VAL A 36 -4.03 -7.58 -1.41
N SER A 37 -4.32 -8.63 -0.64
CA SER A 37 -4.42 -9.99 -1.18
C SER A 37 -5.83 -10.33 -1.68
N ASN A 38 -6.88 -9.73 -1.09
CA ASN A 38 -8.26 -10.16 -1.30
C ASN A 38 -9.09 -9.25 -2.22
N LEU A 39 -8.59 -8.06 -2.57
CA LEU A 39 -9.16 -7.23 -3.64
C LEU A 39 -8.38 -7.48 -4.94
N PRO A 40 -8.97 -8.10 -5.97
CA PRO A 40 -8.22 -8.50 -7.17
C PRO A 40 -7.56 -7.34 -7.93
N TRP A 41 -8.21 -6.18 -7.96
CA TRP A 41 -7.66 -4.99 -8.61
C TRP A 41 -6.46 -4.45 -7.81
N LEU A 42 -6.54 -4.49 -6.48
CA LEU A 42 -5.52 -3.94 -5.60
C LEU A 42 -4.27 -4.82 -5.61
N ASN A 43 -4.45 -6.14 -5.54
CA ASN A 43 -3.36 -7.10 -5.70
C ASN A 43 -2.58 -6.81 -7.00
N LYS A 44 -3.27 -6.78 -8.13
CA LYS A 44 -2.67 -6.47 -9.44
C LYS A 44 -2.02 -5.09 -9.48
N PHE A 45 -2.66 -4.09 -8.88
CA PHE A 45 -2.12 -2.73 -8.81
C PHE A 45 -0.79 -2.69 -8.04
N THR A 46 -0.75 -3.28 -6.85
CA THR A 46 0.47 -3.35 -6.03
C THR A 46 1.58 -4.16 -6.68
N GLU A 47 1.26 -5.26 -7.38
CA GLU A 47 2.26 -6.03 -8.14
C GLU A 47 2.89 -5.21 -9.27
N LYS A 48 2.09 -4.44 -10.01
CA LYS A 48 2.56 -3.55 -11.07
C LYS A 48 3.41 -2.41 -10.53
N MET A 49 3.00 -1.83 -9.40
CA MET A 49 3.77 -0.82 -8.68
C MET A 49 5.15 -1.35 -8.27
N GLN A 50 5.22 -2.57 -7.70
CA GLN A 50 6.48 -3.21 -7.32
C GLN A 50 7.39 -3.54 -8.51
N LYS A 51 6.81 -3.80 -9.69
CA LYS A 51 7.56 -4.03 -10.93
C LYS A 51 8.04 -2.74 -11.60
N GLY A 52 7.57 -1.58 -11.15
CA GLY A 52 7.88 -0.28 -11.74
C GLY A 52 7.07 0.03 -13.00
N ASP A 53 5.99 -0.71 -13.27
CA ASP A 53 5.15 -0.51 -14.47
C ASP A 53 4.47 0.88 -14.48
N TYR A 54 4.38 1.52 -13.32
CA TYR A 54 3.77 2.83 -13.11
C TYR A 54 4.78 3.93 -12.70
N GLY A 55 6.08 3.69 -12.85
CA GLY A 55 7.13 4.61 -12.43
C GLY A 55 7.83 4.18 -11.13
N ASP A 56 8.67 5.06 -10.59
CA ASP A 56 9.37 4.81 -9.32
C ASP A 56 8.38 4.88 -8.16
N CYS A 57 8.07 3.71 -7.61
CA CYS A 57 7.16 3.56 -6.50
C CYS A 57 7.88 3.10 -5.21
N SER A 58 9.20 3.35 -5.11
CA SER A 58 9.99 3.02 -3.93
C SER A 58 9.52 3.70 -2.64
N ARG A 59 8.67 4.73 -2.76
CA ARG A 59 8.12 5.50 -1.65
C ARG A 59 6.60 5.68 -1.72
N CYS A 60 5.92 4.83 -2.48
CA CYS A 60 4.47 4.89 -2.53
C CYS A 60 3.85 4.48 -1.20
N VAL A 61 2.78 5.17 -0.82
CA VAL A 61 1.96 4.78 0.31
C VAL A 61 0.50 4.82 -0.10
N MET A 62 -0.24 3.77 0.24
CA MET A 62 -1.68 3.71 0.06
C MET A 62 -2.37 3.87 1.40
N TYR A 63 -3.34 4.77 1.48
CA TYR A 63 -4.14 5.04 2.67
C TYR A 63 -5.59 4.63 2.48
N LEU A 64 -6.23 4.23 3.57
CA LEU A 64 -7.69 4.13 3.65
C LEU A 64 -8.26 5.46 4.10
N GLU A 65 -9.20 5.97 3.33
CA GLU A 65 -9.91 7.22 3.61
C GLU A 65 -11.42 7.02 3.56
N LYS A 66 -12.14 8.04 4.04
CA LYS A 66 -13.60 8.10 3.96
C LYS A 66 -14.03 9.22 3.02
N TYR A 67 -14.88 8.88 2.06
CA TYR A 67 -15.53 9.85 1.19
C TYR A 67 -17.02 9.52 1.07
N ASN A 68 -17.89 10.48 1.40
CA ASN A 68 -19.34 10.27 1.42
C ASN A 68 -19.75 9.00 2.22
N SER A 69 -19.12 8.80 3.38
CA SER A 69 -19.28 7.63 4.26
C SER A 69 -18.83 6.27 3.70
N ARG A 70 -18.21 6.24 2.51
CA ARG A 70 -17.65 5.02 1.89
C ARG A 70 -16.15 4.94 2.11
N ASP A 71 -15.65 3.70 2.15
CA ASP A 71 -14.21 3.41 2.11
C ASP A 71 -13.67 3.69 0.72
N ILE A 72 -12.58 4.44 0.64
CA ILE A 72 -11.82 4.66 -0.59
C ILE A 72 -10.32 4.48 -0.32
N LEU A 73 -9.57 4.14 -1.36
CA LEU A 73 -8.14 3.96 -1.30
C LEU A 73 -7.44 5.09 -2.06
N VAL A 74 -6.50 5.75 -1.39
CA VAL A 74 -5.73 6.88 -1.91
C VAL A 74 -4.28 6.48 -2.01
N VAL A 75 -3.69 6.58 -3.20
CA VAL A 75 -2.25 6.34 -3.39
C VAL A 75 -1.50 7.65 -3.47
N GLU A 76 -0.54 7.83 -2.57
CA GLU A 76 0.48 8.85 -2.68
C GLU A 76 1.70 8.25 -3.37
N ASN A 77 2.03 8.75 -4.57
CA ASN A 77 3.25 8.38 -5.26
C ASN A 77 4.31 9.48 -5.10
N PHE A 78 5.38 9.16 -4.37
CA PHE A 78 6.59 9.98 -4.28
C PHE A 78 7.71 9.29 -5.09
N PRO A 79 8.47 10.03 -5.93
CA PRO A 79 8.60 11.49 -5.99
C PRO A 79 7.73 12.20 -7.04
N ASP A 80 6.84 11.50 -7.74
CA ASP A 80 6.10 12.04 -8.91
C ASP A 80 5.10 13.17 -8.59
N ASN A 81 5.11 13.72 -7.36
CA ASN A 81 4.24 14.80 -6.85
C ASN A 81 2.74 14.57 -7.08
N CYS A 82 2.33 13.36 -7.49
CA CYS A 82 0.94 13.02 -7.72
C CYS A 82 0.38 12.35 -6.47
N VAL A 83 -0.05 13.18 -5.54
CA VAL A 83 -0.69 12.77 -4.27
C VAL A 83 -2.03 12.07 -4.52
N LEU A 84 -2.60 12.14 -5.74
CA LEU A 84 -4.00 11.76 -6.04
C LEU A 84 -4.21 11.09 -7.40
N CYS A 85 -3.16 10.59 -8.05
CA CYS A 85 -3.34 9.93 -9.34
C CYS A 85 -4.26 8.71 -9.23
N GLU A 86 -4.39 8.14 -8.03
CA GLU A 86 -5.14 6.92 -7.79
C GLU A 86 -5.98 7.08 -6.52
N VAL A 87 -7.15 7.73 -6.67
CA VAL A 87 -8.23 7.71 -5.68
C VAL A 87 -9.30 6.74 -6.18
N ARG A 88 -9.42 5.58 -5.55
CA ARG A 88 -10.28 4.48 -6.01
C ARG A 88 -11.30 4.05 -4.97
N GLU A 89 -12.48 3.70 -5.45
CA GLU A 89 -13.51 3.00 -4.68
C GLU A 89 -13.07 1.53 -4.45
N CYS A 90 -13.76 0.83 -3.54
CA CYS A 90 -13.47 -0.56 -3.20
C CYS A 90 -13.53 -1.55 -4.37
N ASP A 91 -14.31 -1.25 -5.40
CA ASP A 91 -14.42 -2.05 -6.62
C ASP A 91 -13.29 -1.78 -7.63
N GLY A 92 -12.42 -0.82 -7.34
CA GLY A 92 -11.28 -0.42 -8.17
C GLY A 92 -11.61 0.65 -9.21
N THR A 93 -12.85 1.15 -9.25
CA THR A 93 -13.21 2.31 -10.08
C THR A 93 -12.65 3.59 -9.48
N TYR A 94 -12.41 4.60 -10.32
CA TYR A 94 -11.97 5.92 -9.84
C TYR A 94 -13.12 6.64 -9.14
N VAL A 95 -12.81 7.28 -8.02
CA VAL A 95 -13.73 8.21 -7.36
C VAL A 95 -14.04 9.36 -8.32
N LYS A 96 -15.32 9.70 -8.43
CA LYS A 96 -15.79 10.85 -9.22
C LYS A 96 -16.17 11.98 -8.28
N PHE A 97 -15.34 13.02 -8.28
CA PHE A 97 -15.70 14.30 -7.69
C PHE A 97 -16.63 15.04 -8.66
N LYS A 98 -17.62 15.75 -8.11
CA LYS A 98 -18.59 16.56 -8.84
C LYS A 98 -17.91 17.71 -9.55
N ASP A 99 -16.94 18.35 -8.89
CA ASP A 99 -16.23 19.51 -9.39
C ASP A 99 -14.83 19.62 -8.76
N PHE A 100 -14.08 20.63 -9.21
CA PHE A 100 -12.73 20.89 -8.71
C PHE A 100 -12.72 21.26 -7.22
N GLU A 101 -13.74 21.97 -6.73
CA GLU A 101 -13.82 22.41 -5.34
C GLU A 101 -14.00 21.22 -4.40
N GLU A 102 -14.89 20.28 -4.73
CA GLU A 102 -15.08 19.05 -3.96
C GLU A 102 -13.80 18.22 -3.93
N ASN A 103 -13.10 18.11 -5.05
CA ASN A 103 -11.79 17.44 -5.10
C ASN A 103 -10.78 18.14 -4.17
N GLN A 104 -10.60 19.46 -4.28
CA GLN A 104 -9.68 20.21 -3.40
C GLN A 104 -10.04 20.07 -1.92
N ASN A 105 -11.33 20.12 -1.59
CA ASN A 105 -11.79 19.93 -0.23
C ASN A 105 -11.46 18.52 0.28
N PHE A 106 -11.67 17.48 -0.53
CA PHE A 106 -11.27 16.12 -0.15
C PHE A 106 -9.77 16.02 0.14
N ILE A 107 -8.94 16.56 -0.76
CA ILE A 107 -7.47 16.52 -0.67
C ILE A 107 -6.98 17.21 0.60
N ASN A 108 -7.49 18.41 0.88
CA ASN A 108 -7.10 19.21 2.03
C ASN A 108 -7.52 18.59 3.36
N ASN A 109 -8.43 17.62 3.35
CA ASN A 109 -8.95 16.95 4.53
C ASN A 109 -8.54 15.47 4.62
N LEU A 110 -7.56 15.01 3.81
CA LEU A 110 -6.98 13.67 3.95
C LEU A 110 -6.39 13.48 5.35
N ARG A 111 -6.78 12.39 6.02
CA ARG A 111 -6.35 12.12 7.39
C ARG A 111 -5.05 11.33 7.43
N LYS A 112 -4.90 10.36 6.54
CA LYS A 112 -3.76 9.44 6.40
C LYS A 112 -3.50 8.60 7.66
N ASP A 113 -4.55 8.36 8.45
CA ASP A 113 -4.45 7.65 9.73
C ASP A 113 -4.18 6.15 9.56
N LYS A 114 -4.50 5.59 8.39
CA LYS A 114 -4.44 4.14 8.16
C LYS A 114 -3.78 3.80 6.83
N ILE A 115 -2.62 3.18 6.92
CA ILE A 115 -1.86 2.67 5.77
C ILE A 115 -2.39 1.28 5.40
N ILE A 116 -2.65 1.08 4.12
CA ILE A 116 -3.07 -0.19 3.51
C ILE A 116 -1.89 -0.90 2.87
N TRP A 117 -0.96 -0.15 2.27
CA TRP A 117 0.20 -0.69 1.59
C TRP A 117 1.32 0.37 1.51
N LYS A 118 2.57 -0.08 1.56
CA LYS A 118 3.82 0.70 1.41
C LYS A 118 4.95 -0.23 0.97
#